data_AF-A0A517W4Q5-F1
#
_entry.id   AF-A0A517W4Q5-F1
#
_cell.length_a   1.000
_cell.length_b   1.000
_cell.length_c   1.000
_cell.angle_alpha   90.00
_cell.angle_beta   90.00
_cell.angle_gamma   90.00
#
_symmetry.space_group_name_H-M   'P 1'
#
loop_
_entity.id
_entity.type
_entity.pdbx_description
1 polymer ?
#
loop_
_entity_poly.entity_id
_entity_poly.type
_entity_poly.pdbx_seq_one_letter_code
_entity_poly.pdbx_strand_id
1 'polypeptide(L)'
;MQRFIVSSMKTHHGSAPGISLVEVVVAMGIATVLMGISMTTMNTVMRTERETSKATWLGSSFYRFSRLIRSDIHAADSLDFLDEDTRNSPELTIKKAGNEVVKYRIEGSRIFRIVTRKDQQVHQDVFYLPEGSHAYFFQRKRSNQAGISINRARQLNLPAQNDANKNEASTRELSIISIIGHDHRLASIRKKQPEEETK
;
A
#
# COMPACT_ATOMS: atom_id res chain seq x y z
N MET A 1 82.44 -11.36 39.98
CA MET A 1 82.36 -9.94 39.61
C MET A 1 81.20 -9.74 38.65
N GLN A 2 80.32 -8.84 39.06
CA GLN A 2 79.19 -8.22 38.36
C GLN A 2 79.47 -7.86 36.88
N ARG A 3 78.51 -8.11 35.99
CA ARG A 3 77.70 -7.03 35.36
C ARG A 3 76.64 -7.58 34.40
N PHE A 4 75.40 -7.29 34.75
CA PHE A 4 74.26 -7.20 33.84
C PHE A 4 74.61 -6.28 32.67
N ILE A 5 74.40 -6.74 31.44
CA ILE A 5 74.22 -5.84 30.30
C ILE A 5 72.74 -5.92 29.93
N VAL A 6 72.07 -4.83 30.28
CA VAL A 6 70.70 -4.48 29.91
C VAL A 6 70.52 -4.66 28.40
N SER A 7 69.59 -5.53 28.01
CA SER A 7 69.08 -5.58 26.64
C SER A 7 68.37 -4.25 26.36
N SER A 8 69.05 -3.36 25.67
CA SER A 8 68.47 -2.11 25.20
C SER A 8 67.39 -2.44 24.17
N MET A 9 66.12 -2.26 24.56
CA MET A 9 65.01 -2.13 23.62
C MET A 9 65.32 -0.95 22.70
N LYS A 10 65.95 -1.23 21.56
CA LYS A 10 65.94 -0.31 20.42
C LYS A 10 64.51 -0.22 19.96
N THR A 11 63.80 0.81 20.42
CA THR A 11 62.67 1.39 19.69
C THR A 11 63.17 1.67 18.28
N HIS A 12 62.80 0.80 17.32
CA HIS A 12 62.87 1.12 15.91
C HIS A 12 61.92 2.29 15.68
N HIS A 13 62.41 3.51 15.91
CA HIS A 13 61.97 4.67 15.14
C HIS A 13 62.54 4.46 13.73
N GLY A 14 61.98 3.49 13.02
CA GLY A 14 62.23 3.29 11.61
C GLY A 14 61.57 4.45 10.90
N SER A 15 62.38 5.26 10.22
CA SER A 15 61.97 6.31 9.29
C SER A 15 60.70 5.91 8.56
N ALA A 16 59.71 6.82 8.51
CA ALA A 16 58.57 6.67 7.63
C ALA A 16 59.11 6.31 6.23
N PRO A 17 58.75 5.15 5.65
CA PRO A 17 59.19 4.82 4.30
C PRO A 17 58.70 5.93 3.38
N GLY A 18 59.61 6.45 2.54
CA GLY A 18 59.25 7.48 1.57
C GLY A 18 58.14 6.95 0.67
N ILE A 19 56.98 7.62 0.69
CA ILE A 19 55.81 7.21 -0.09
C ILE A 19 56.20 7.31 -1.58
N SER A 20 56.27 6.16 -2.26
CA SER A 20 56.57 6.12 -3.69
C SER A 20 55.36 6.60 -4.49
N LEU A 21 55.59 7.34 -5.58
CA LEU A 21 54.53 7.82 -6.48
C LEU A 21 53.65 6.67 -6.98
N VAL A 22 54.23 5.49 -7.21
CA VAL A 22 53.52 4.27 -7.62
C VAL A 22 52.51 3.83 -6.56
N GLU A 23 52.86 3.92 -5.28
CA GLU A 23 52.00 3.49 -4.17
C GLU A 23 50.78 4.40 -4.03
N VAL A 24 50.95 5.71 -4.22
CA VAL A 24 49.83 6.68 -4.24
C VAL A 24 48.91 6.43 -5.43
N VAL A 25 49.47 6.16 -6.61
CA VAL A 25 48.66 5.87 -7.81
C VAL A 25 47.88 4.57 -7.66
N VAL A 26 48.49 3.53 -7.10
CA VAL A 26 47.79 2.26 -6.82
C VAL A 26 46.70 2.47 -5.77
N ALA A 27 46.98 3.20 -4.68
CA ALA A 27 45.99 3.52 -3.66
C ALA A 27 44.81 4.34 -4.23
N MET A 28 45.10 5.33 -5.08
CA MET A 28 44.07 6.10 -5.80
C MET A 28 43.25 5.22 -6.75
N GLY A 29 43.91 4.28 -7.45
CA GLY A 29 43.23 3.31 -8.31
C GLY A 29 42.26 2.43 -7.54
N ILE A 30 42.71 1.85 -6.42
CA ILE A 30 41.86 1.04 -5.53
C ILE A 30 40.72 1.89 -4.96
N ALA A 31 41.00 3.10 -4.49
CA ALA A 31 39.98 4.01 -3.96
C ALA A 31 38.91 4.35 -5.01
N THR A 32 39.32 4.59 -6.25
CA THR A 32 38.40 4.90 -7.37
C THR A 32 37.50 3.70 -7.69
N VAL A 33 38.07 2.49 -7.71
CA VAL A 33 37.29 1.25 -7.92
C VAL A 33 36.28 1.06 -6.78
N LEU A 34 36.70 1.22 -5.52
CA LEU A 34 35.82 1.12 -4.36
C LEU A 34 34.71 2.18 -4.39
N MET A 35 35.03 3.40 -4.81
CA MET A 35 34.05 4.48 -4.97
C MET A 35 33.04 4.14 -6.07
N GLY A 36 33.50 3.60 -7.20
CA GLY A 36 32.64 3.15 -8.29
C GLY A 36 31.64 2.08 -7.85
N ILE A 37 32.11 1.05 -7.14
CA ILE A 37 31.25 -0.02 -6.60
C ILE A 37 30.25 0.53 -5.57
N SER A 38 30.68 1.47 -4.72
CA SER A 38 29.82 2.10 -3.72
C SER A 38 28.69 2.90 -4.39
N MET A 39 29.02 3.65 -5.44
CA MET A 39 28.05 4.49 -6.14
C MET A 39 27.01 3.66 -6.92
N THR A 40 27.42 2.56 -7.56
CA THR A 40 26.48 1.65 -8.24
C THR A 40 25.58 0.93 -7.26
N THR A 41 26.12 0.50 -6.11
CA THR A 41 25.33 -0.11 -5.04
C THR A 41 24.30 0.88 -4.50
N MET A 42 24.71 2.11 -4.21
CA MET A 42 23.80 3.15 -3.72
C MET A 42 22.69 3.47 -4.71
N ASN A 43 23.01 3.61 -6.00
CA ASN A 43 22.01 3.84 -7.04
C ASN A 43 21.00 2.69 -7.15
N THR A 44 21.48 1.45 -7.03
CA THR A 44 20.63 0.26 -7.03
C THR A 44 19.70 0.26 -5.81
N VAL A 45 20.24 0.47 -4.62
CA VAL A 45 19.47 0.53 -3.37
C VAL A 45 18.41 1.62 -3.44
N MET A 46 18.79 2.85 -3.81
CA MET A 46 17.84 3.97 -3.95
C MET A 46 16.72 3.69 -4.96
N ARG A 47 17.02 2.99 -6.06
CA ARG A 47 16.00 2.58 -7.03
C ARG A 47 15.05 1.55 -6.41
N THR A 48 15.59 0.52 -5.75
CA THR A 48 14.77 -0.52 -5.12
C THR A 48 13.92 0.01 -3.97
N GLU A 49 14.43 0.95 -3.18
CA GLU A 49 13.69 1.62 -2.11
C GLU A 49 12.52 2.44 -2.67
N ARG A 50 12.73 3.17 -3.77
CA ARG A 50 11.66 3.94 -4.41
C ARG A 50 10.55 3.03 -4.93
N GLU A 51 10.90 1.92 -5.55
CA GLU A 51 9.93 0.95 -6.06
C GLU A 51 9.16 0.27 -4.92
N THR A 52 9.87 -0.14 -3.86
CA THR A 52 9.28 -0.79 -2.68
C THR A 52 8.40 0.15 -1.86
N SER A 53 8.83 1.40 -1.68
CA SER A 53 8.08 2.43 -0.94
C SER A 53 6.76 2.75 -1.64
N LYS A 54 6.78 2.89 -2.98
CA LYS A 54 5.57 3.11 -3.77
C LYS A 54 4.59 1.93 -3.67
N ALA A 55 5.10 0.70 -3.77
CA ALA A 55 4.26 -0.50 -3.64
C ALA A 55 3.64 -0.62 -2.24
N THR A 56 4.42 -0.33 -1.18
CA THR A 56 3.95 -0.36 0.21
C THR A 56 2.90 0.71 0.48
N TRP A 57 3.13 1.93 0.02
CA TRP A 57 2.18 3.04 0.17
C TRP A 57 0.85 2.74 -0.54
N LEU A 58 0.90 2.22 -1.77
CA LEU A 58 -0.30 1.84 -2.53
C LEU A 58 -1.05 0.67 -1.85
N GLY A 59 -0.32 -0.32 -1.36
CA GLY A 59 -0.89 -1.46 -0.63
C GLY A 59 -1.60 -1.04 0.65
N SER A 60 -0.97 -0.18 1.47
CA SER A 60 -1.57 0.34 2.71
C SER A 60 -2.81 1.20 2.45
N SER A 61 -2.76 2.06 1.44
CA SER A 61 -3.89 2.90 1.01
C SER A 61 -5.07 2.05 0.54
N PHE A 62 -4.80 1.02 -0.26
CA PHE A 62 -5.81 0.08 -0.72
C PHE A 62 -6.42 -0.75 0.41
N TYR A 63 -5.60 -1.21 1.36
CA TYR A 63 -6.10 -1.92 2.53
C TYR A 63 -7.06 -1.05 3.35
N ARG A 64 -6.68 0.20 3.65
CA ARG A 64 -7.55 1.15 4.37
C ARG A 64 -8.84 1.41 3.59
N PHE A 65 -8.74 1.66 2.29
CA PHE A 65 -9.91 1.82 1.41
C PHE A 65 -10.85 0.61 1.49
N SER A 66 -10.30 -0.60 1.37
CA SER A 66 -11.07 -1.85 1.39
C SER A 66 -11.81 -2.08 2.70
N ARG A 67 -11.28 -1.61 3.82
CA ARG A 67 -11.94 -1.67 5.13
C ARG A 67 -13.05 -0.62 5.22
N LEU A 68 -12.78 0.61 4.79
CA LEU A 68 -13.75 1.70 4.83
C LEU A 68 -14.97 1.41 3.97
N ILE A 69 -14.78 1.01 2.70
CA ILE A 69 -15.90 0.71 1.82
C ILE A 69 -16.74 -0.47 2.32
N ARG A 70 -16.10 -1.51 2.86
CA ARG A 70 -16.84 -2.63 3.47
C ARG A 70 -17.65 -2.19 4.66
N SER A 71 -17.05 -1.39 5.55
CA SER A 71 -17.71 -0.86 6.73
C SER A 71 -18.87 0.08 6.36
N ASP A 72 -18.69 0.92 5.35
CA ASP A 72 -19.70 1.88 4.93
C ASP A 72 -20.88 1.19 4.25
N ILE A 73 -20.64 0.21 3.36
CA ILE A 73 -21.69 -0.63 2.75
C ILE A 73 -22.41 -1.45 3.81
N HIS A 74 -21.67 -1.98 4.79
CA HIS A 74 -22.28 -2.75 5.87
C HIS A 74 -23.12 -1.86 6.81
N ALA A 75 -22.74 -0.61 7.03
CA ALA A 75 -23.53 0.32 7.82
C ALA A 75 -24.66 1.01 7.02
N ALA A 76 -24.85 0.65 5.74
CA ALA A 76 -25.80 1.32 4.86
C ALA A 76 -27.25 0.91 5.15
N ASP A 77 -28.14 1.89 5.19
CA ASP A 77 -29.59 1.70 5.14
C ASP A 77 -30.06 1.58 3.69
N SER A 78 -29.48 2.38 2.79
CA SER A 78 -29.72 2.30 1.36
C SER A 78 -28.51 2.75 0.54
N LEU A 79 -28.47 2.30 -0.71
CA LEU A 79 -27.44 2.65 -1.69
C LEU A 79 -28.11 3.27 -2.92
N ASP A 80 -27.59 4.41 -3.37
CA ASP A 80 -27.98 5.05 -4.62
C ASP A 80 -26.77 5.09 -5.57
N PHE A 81 -26.99 4.78 -6.84
CA PHE A 81 -25.95 4.75 -7.88
C PHE A 81 -26.23 5.85 -8.90
N LEU A 82 -25.19 6.36 -9.56
CA LEU A 82 -25.37 7.30 -10.67
C LEU A 82 -26.21 6.65 -11.78
N ASP A 83 -27.20 7.37 -12.29
CA ASP A 83 -28.14 6.94 -13.33
C ASP A 83 -28.87 5.62 -13.02
N GLU A 84 -28.97 5.26 -11.74
CA GLU A 84 -29.50 3.97 -11.27
C GLU A 84 -28.79 2.73 -11.83
N ASP A 85 -27.61 2.89 -12.45
CA ASP A 85 -26.83 1.77 -12.97
C ASP A 85 -26.13 1.02 -11.83
N THR A 86 -26.78 -0.04 -11.38
CA THR A 86 -26.27 -0.93 -10.33
C THR A 86 -25.14 -1.87 -10.80
N ARG A 87 -24.75 -1.87 -12.08
CA ARG A 87 -23.70 -2.79 -12.58
C ARG A 87 -22.35 -2.11 -12.71
N ASN A 88 -22.29 -0.92 -13.29
CA ASN A 88 -21.02 -0.25 -13.63
C ASN A 88 -21.03 1.25 -13.30
N SER A 89 -21.45 1.63 -12.10
CA SER A 89 -21.54 3.06 -11.75
C SER A 89 -20.19 3.66 -11.37
N PRO A 90 -19.84 4.88 -11.83
CA PRO A 90 -18.66 5.61 -11.34
C PRO A 90 -18.91 6.31 -9.99
N GLU A 91 -20.16 6.38 -9.54
CA GLU A 91 -20.54 7.04 -8.29
C GLU A 91 -21.43 6.13 -7.43
N LEU A 92 -21.20 6.14 -6.12
CA LEU A 92 -21.99 5.41 -5.15
C LEU A 92 -22.30 6.33 -3.96
N THR A 93 -23.58 6.54 -3.70
CA THR A 93 -24.05 7.27 -2.51
C THR A 93 -24.61 6.28 -1.51
N ILE A 94 -24.07 6.31 -0.29
CA ILE A 94 -24.41 5.43 0.81
C ILE A 94 -25.15 6.25 1.86
N LYS A 95 -26.41 5.94 2.11
CA LYS A 95 -27.19 6.53 3.20
C LYS A 95 -27.08 5.64 4.42
N LYS A 96 -26.68 6.20 5.56
CA LYS A 96 -26.55 5.51 6.84
C LYS A 96 -27.53 6.09 7.87
N ALA A 97 -27.70 5.36 8.96
CA ALA A 97 -28.46 5.82 10.11
C ALA A 97 -27.93 7.17 10.66
N GLY A 98 -28.84 8.05 11.08
CA GLY A 98 -28.48 9.32 11.74
C GLY A 98 -28.11 10.48 10.81
N ASN A 99 -28.67 10.52 9.59
CA ASN A 99 -28.42 11.55 8.56
C ASN A 99 -26.94 11.68 8.16
N GLU A 100 -26.20 10.57 8.20
CA GLU A 100 -24.86 10.48 7.62
C GLU A 100 -24.96 9.92 6.20
N VAL A 101 -24.37 10.64 5.25
CA VAL A 101 -24.31 10.26 3.84
C VAL A 101 -22.85 10.15 3.43
N VAL A 102 -22.45 9.02 2.87
CA VAL A 102 -21.10 8.83 2.33
C VAL A 102 -21.20 8.72 0.82
N LYS A 103 -20.56 9.66 0.12
CA LYS A 103 -20.51 9.71 -1.33
C LYS A 103 -19.14 9.26 -1.81
N TYR A 104 -19.12 8.23 -2.63
CA TYR A 104 -17.95 7.74 -3.32
C TYR A 104 -18.00 8.15 -4.79
N ARG A 105 -16.90 8.66 -5.31
CA ARG A 105 -16.76 9.03 -6.73
C ARG A 105 -15.43 8.57 -7.29
N ILE A 106 -15.46 8.00 -8.48
CA ILE A 106 -14.27 7.60 -9.23
C ILE A 106 -14.00 8.68 -10.29
N GLU A 107 -12.82 9.27 -10.25
CA GLU A 107 -12.34 10.22 -11.26
C GLU A 107 -10.96 9.77 -11.74
N GLY A 108 -10.91 9.15 -12.92
CA GLY A 108 -9.67 8.58 -13.48
C GLY A 108 -9.08 7.50 -12.56
N SER A 109 -7.86 7.74 -12.07
CA SER A 109 -7.15 6.84 -11.14
C SER A 109 -7.33 7.21 -9.66
N ARG A 110 -8.35 8.02 -9.31
CA ARG A 110 -8.62 8.45 -7.94
C ARG A 110 -10.02 8.07 -7.51
N ILE A 111 -10.14 7.66 -6.25
CA ILE A 111 -11.42 7.42 -5.58
C ILE A 111 -11.55 8.46 -4.47
N PHE A 112 -12.57 9.29 -4.57
CA PHE A 112 -12.95 10.24 -3.55
C PHE A 112 -14.03 9.63 -2.66
N ARG A 113 -13.88 9.82 -1.35
CA ARG A 113 -14.90 9.50 -0.36
C ARG A 113 -15.22 10.78 0.40
N ILE A 114 -16.45 11.25 0.30
CA ILE A 114 -16.94 12.47 0.93
C ILE A 114 -17.99 12.05 1.96
N VAL A 115 -17.76 12.41 3.22
CA VAL A 115 -18.71 12.15 4.32
C VAL A 115 -19.43 13.43 4.66
N THR A 116 -20.74 13.40 4.55
CA THR A 116 -21.63 14.50 4.90
C THR A 116 -22.49 14.09 6.09
N ARG A 117 -22.60 14.96 7.10
CA ARG A 117 -23.48 14.76 8.25
C ARG A 117 -24.29 16.03 8.47
N LYS A 118 -25.62 15.91 8.59
CA LYS A 118 -26.52 17.07 8.72
C LYS A 118 -26.25 18.13 7.63
N ASP A 119 -26.07 17.67 6.40
CA ASP A 119 -25.81 18.50 5.22
C ASP A 119 -24.48 19.29 5.20
N GLN A 120 -23.57 19.01 6.15
CA GLN A 120 -22.23 19.57 6.16
C GLN A 120 -21.19 18.50 5.83
N GLN A 121 -20.25 18.84 4.94
CA GLN A 121 -19.11 17.98 4.66
C GLN A 121 -18.20 17.92 5.89
N VAL A 122 -18.11 16.75 6.51
CA VAL A 122 -17.31 16.52 7.73
C VAL A 122 -15.93 15.99 7.38
N HIS A 123 -15.83 15.18 6.32
CA HIS A 123 -14.58 14.51 5.99
C HIS A 123 -14.46 14.22 4.50
N GLN A 124 -13.22 14.23 3.99
CA GLN A 124 -12.89 13.81 2.64
C GLN A 124 -11.62 12.97 2.65
N ASP A 125 -11.72 11.76 2.10
CA ASP A 125 -10.58 10.89 1.83
C ASP A 125 -10.33 10.82 0.31
N VAL A 126 -9.06 10.65 -0.06
CA VAL A 126 -8.63 10.40 -1.43
C VAL A 126 -7.80 9.12 -1.46
N PHE A 127 -8.17 8.19 -2.34
CA PHE A 127 -7.45 6.95 -2.58
C PHE A 127 -6.96 6.89 -4.02
N TYR A 128 -5.77 6.34 -4.21
CA TYR A 128 -5.14 6.26 -5.52
C TYR A 128 -5.18 4.82 -6.03
N LEU A 129 -5.63 4.65 -7.25
CA LEU A 129 -5.57 3.42 -8.02
C LEU A 129 -4.27 3.38 -8.83
N PRO A 130 -3.74 2.19 -9.14
CA PRO A 130 -2.64 2.08 -10.10
C PRO A 130 -3.05 2.70 -11.45
N GLU A 131 -2.12 3.40 -12.09
CA GLU A 131 -2.36 4.02 -13.40
C GLU A 131 -2.87 3.01 -14.44
N GLY A 132 -3.80 3.45 -15.28
CA GLY A 132 -4.49 2.60 -16.25
C GLY A 132 -5.52 1.64 -15.67
N SER A 133 -5.71 1.58 -14.35
CA SER A 133 -6.78 0.76 -13.77
C SER A 133 -8.14 1.41 -13.98
N HIS A 134 -9.15 0.60 -14.29
CA HIS A 134 -10.54 1.03 -14.37
C HIS A 134 -11.31 0.47 -13.18
N ALA A 135 -12.06 1.33 -12.50
CA ALA A 135 -12.85 0.93 -11.34
C ALA A 135 -14.32 1.34 -11.52
N TYR A 136 -15.22 0.53 -10.97
CA TYR A 136 -16.66 0.78 -11.00
C TYR A 136 -17.35 0.15 -9.79
N PHE A 137 -18.43 0.80 -9.33
CA PHE A 137 -19.28 0.30 -8.27
C PHE A 137 -20.39 -0.59 -8.83
N PHE A 138 -20.76 -1.60 -8.05
CA PHE A 138 -21.83 -2.52 -8.41
C PHE A 138 -22.64 -2.96 -7.20
N GLN A 139 -23.88 -3.41 -7.46
CA GLN A 139 -24.77 -4.05 -6.52
C GLN A 139 -25.34 -5.35 -7.12
N ARG A 140 -25.25 -6.43 -6.36
CA ARG A 140 -25.89 -7.71 -6.64
C ARG A 140 -27.16 -7.82 -5.80
N LYS A 141 -28.28 -7.38 -6.37
CA LYS A 141 -29.60 -7.39 -5.69
C LYS A 141 -29.98 -8.77 -5.12
N ARG A 142 -29.68 -9.86 -5.85
CA ARG A 142 -30.00 -11.23 -5.44
C ARG A 142 -29.31 -11.67 -4.14
N SER A 143 -28.09 -11.21 -3.90
CA SER A 143 -27.31 -11.57 -2.71
C SER A 143 -27.22 -10.44 -1.68
N ASN A 144 -27.94 -9.34 -1.90
CA ASN A 144 -27.87 -8.11 -1.10
C ASN A 144 -26.42 -7.66 -0.84
N GLN A 145 -25.60 -7.70 -1.88
CA GLN A 145 -24.19 -7.32 -1.82
C GLN A 145 -23.94 -6.09 -2.67
N ALA A 146 -23.02 -5.24 -2.23
CA ALA A 146 -22.48 -4.17 -3.04
C ALA A 146 -20.96 -4.12 -2.89
N GLY A 147 -20.32 -3.46 -3.84
CA GLY A 147 -18.87 -3.44 -3.88
C GLY A 147 -18.32 -2.53 -4.97
N ILE A 148 -17.00 -2.62 -5.09
CA ILE A 148 -16.24 -2.01 -6.16
C ILE A 148 -15.45 -3.10 -6.86
N SER A 149 -15.45 -3.07 -8.18
CA SER A 149 -14.54 -3.87 -9.01
C SER A 149 -13.46 -2.98 -9.58
N ILE A 150 -12.23 -3.48 -9.58
CA ILE A 150 -11.05 -2.81 -10.09
C ILE A 150 -10.38 -3.75 -11.09
N ASN A 151 -10.39 -3.33 -12.33
CA ASN A 151 -9.70 -3.97 -13.42
C ASN A 151 -8.32 -3.32 -13.57
N ARG A 152 -7.25 -4.08 -13.35
CA ARG A 152 -5.87 -3.60 -13.48
C ARG A 152 -5.46 -3.58 -14.96
N ALA A 153 -4.99 -2.44 -15.46
CA ALA A 153 -4.31 -2.41 -16.75
C ALA A 153 -3.11 -3.37 -16.75
N ARG A 154 -3.00 -4.17 -17.82
CA ARG A 154 -1.86 -5.05 -18.08
C ARG A 154 -0.57 -4.26 -17.91
N GLN A 155 0.22 -4.58 -16.87
CA GLN A 155 1.59 -4.06 -16.75
C GLN A 155 2.38 -4.58 -17.94
N LEU A 156 2.72 -3.71 -18.89
CA LEU A 156 3.37 -4.07 -20.15
C LEU A 156 4.85 -4.51 -20.00
N ASN A 157 5.33 -4.76 -18.77
CA ASN A 157 6.75 -4.95 -18.47
C ASN A 157 7.01 -6.15 -17.53
N LEU A 158 6.45 -7.31 -17.81
CA LEU A 158 7.09 -8.56 -17.39
C LEU A 158 7.80 -9.14 -18.62
N PRO A 159 9.11 -9.43 -18.59
CA PRO A 159 9.73 -10.18 -19.67
C PRO A 159 8.98 -11.50 -19.77
N ALA A 160 8.45 -11.77 -20.97
CA ALA A 160 7.75 -13.00 -21.28
C ALA A 160 8.70 -14.16 -21.04
N GLN A 161 8.58 -14.79 -19.87
CA GLN A 161 9.15 -16.11 -19.67
C GLN A 161 8.36 -17.02 -20.60
N ASN A 162 9.05 -17.50 -21.63
CA ASN A 162 8.54 -18.40 -22.66
C ASN A 162 8.04 -19.68 -22.01
N ASP A 163 6.77 -19.67 -21.58
CA ASP A 163 6.00 -20.88 -21.37
C ASP A 163 4.75 -20.77 -22.22
N ALA A 164 4.79 -21.48 -23.34
CA ALA A 164 3.68 -21.68 -24.24
C ALA A 164 2.57 -22.44 -23.52
N ASN A 165 1.71 -21.71 -22.82
CA ASN A 165 0.39 -22.21 -22.44
C ASN A 165 -0.65 -21.13 -22.76
N LYS A 166 -1.31 -21.30 -23.91
CA LYS A 166 -2.45 -20.50 -24.39
C LYS A 166 -3.67 -20.74 -23.50
N ASN A 167 -3.64 -20.31 -22.24
CA ASN A 167 -4.85 -20.15 -21.44
C ASN A 167 -4.77 -18.82 -20.71
N GLU A 168 -5.57 -17.89 -21.24
CA GLU A 168 -6.04 -16.68 -20.60
C GLU A 168 -4.95 -15.72 -20.09
N ALA A 169 -4.79 -14.64 -20.85
CA ALA A 169 -4.41 -13.36 -20.27
C ALA A 169 -5.44 -12.95 -19.21
N SER A 170 -5.31 -13.52 -18.01
CA SER A 170 -6.18 -13.23 -16.88
C SER A 170 -5.90 -11.82 -16.40
N THR A 171 -6.68 -10.88 -16.94
CA THR A 171 -6.90 -9.59 -16.32
C THR A 171 -7.33 -9.86 -14.88
N ARG A 172 -6.42 -9.67 -13.91
CA ARG A 172 -6.73 -9.90 -12.50
C ARG A 172 -7.71 -8.83 -12.03
N GLU A 173 -9.00 -9.16 -12.11
CA GLU A 173 -10.08 -8.36 -11.56
C GLU A 173 -10.05 -8.48 -10.04
N LEU A 174 -9.85 -7.34 -9.37
CA LEU A 174 -9.91 -7.24 -7.91
C LEU A 174 -11.26 -6.69 -7.53
N SER A 175 -12.08 -7.49 -6.84
CA SER A 175 -13.37 -7.02 -6.32
C SER A 175 -13.36 -6.96 -4.79
N ILE A 176 -13.89 -5.87 -4.25
CA ILE A 176 -14.18 -5.73 -2.82
C ILE A 176 -15.69 -5.78 -2.67
N ILE A 177 -16.18 -6.80 -1.97
CA ILE A 177 -17.61 -7.07 -1.78
C ILE A 177 -17.95 -6.98 -0.29
N SER A 178 -19.12 -6.41 0.01
CA SER A 178 -19.72 -6.39 1.35
C SER A 178 -21.22 -6.65 1.26
N ILE A 179 -21.80 -7.14 2.36
CA ILE A 179 -23.25 -7.31 2.51
C ILE A 179 -23.83 -5.97 2.92
N ILE A 180 -24.92 -5.57 2.26
CA ILE A 180 -25.64 -4.33 2.56
C ILE A 180 -26.49 -4.55 3.79
N GLY A 181 -26.45 -3.62 4.73
CA GLY A 181 -27.39 -3.59 5.84
C GLY A 181 -26.72 -3.65 7.21
N HIS A 182 -27.20 -2.75 8.06
CA HIS A 182 -26.84 -2.65 9.46
C HIS A 182 -27.23 -3.94 10.20
N ASP A 183 -26.28 -4.61 10.83
CA ASP A 183 -26.49 -5.94 11.44
C ASP A 183 -27.38 -5.86 12.70
N HIS A 184 -28.71 -5.78 12.52
CA HIS A 184 -29.69 -5.77 13.62
C HIS A 184 -29.82 -7.12 14.35
N ARG A 185 -29.19 -8.19 13.83
CA ARG A 185 -29.28 -9.53 14.43
C ARG A 185 -28.55 -9.66 15.77
N LEU A 186 -27.50 -8.86 16.01
CA LEU A 186 -26.78 -8.88 17.31
C LEU A 186 -27.32 -7.83 18.29
N ALA A 187 -27.82 -6.69 17.82
CA ALA A 187 -28.38 -5.65 18.69
C ALA A 187 -29.67 -6.11 19.39
N SER A 188 -30.46 -6.97 18.74
CA SER A 188 -31.68 -7.55 19.32
C SER A 188 -31.42 -8.64 20.36
N ILE A 189 -30.28 -9.33 20.30
CA ILE A 189 -29.88 -10.32 21.32
C ILE A 189 -29.46 -9.61 22.62
N ARG A 190 -28.78 -8.47 22.53
CA ARG A 190 -28.36 -7.69 23.72
C ARG A 190 -29.52 -7.04 24.47
N LYS A 191 -30.66 -6.75 23.79
CA LYS A 191 -31.89 -6.26 24.45
C LYS A 191 -32.73 -7.35 25.12
N LYS A 192 -32.45 -8.63 24.87
CA LYS A 192 -33.22 -9.77 25.40
C LYS A 192 -32.63 -10.41 26.66
N GLN A 193 -31.53 -9.90 27.20
CA GLN A 193 -31.13 -10.19 28.58
C GLN A 193 -31.69 -9.09 29.48
N PRO A 194 -32.90 -9.23 30.07
CA PRO A 194 -33.16 -8.59 31.33
C PRO A 194 -32.20 -9.20 32.34
N GLU A 195 -31.48 -8.33 33.06
CA GLU A 195 -30.78 -8.67 34.27
C GLU A 195 -31.81 -9.30 35.22
N GLU A 196 -31.82 -10.62 35.36
CA GLU A 196 -32.42 -11.25 36.53
C GLU A 196 -31.58 -10.84 37.73
N GLU A 197 -32.05 -9.80 38.42
CA GLU A 197 -31.64 -9.42 39.75
C GLU A 197 -31.63 -10.67 40.64
N THR A 198 -30.44 -11.10 41.02
CA THR A 198 -30.26 -12.10 42.08
C THR A 198 -30.41 -11.37 43.41
N LYS A 199 -31.52 -11.67 44.09
CA LYS A 199 -31.80 -11.30 45.47
C LYS A 199 -31.09 -12.24 46.44
#